data_AF-A0AAU6JKG4-F1
#
_entry.id   AF-A0AAU6JKG4-F1
#
_cell.length_a   1.000
_cell.length_b   1.000
_cell.length_c   1.000
_cell.angle_alpha   90.00
_cell.angle_beta   90.00
_cell.angle_gamma   90.00
#
_symmetry.space_group_name_H-M   'P 1'
#
loop_
_entity.id
_entity.type
_entity.pdbx_description
1 polymer ?
#
loop_
_entity_poly.entity_id
_entity_poly.type
_entity_poly.pdbx_seq_one_letter_code
_entity_poly.pdbx_strand_id
1 'polypeptide(L)'
;MAEIIQRDGTWAFDGSTVRITPGLHRSVPLFRQTYGEVAVPLEAVSGIVYEPDRKRGRLRLRLREGADPLLQATGGRLPEAADPYRLIVDIDRSGVAEYVAEEIRHALLLDQVPEEPAKAYLLPGPPVPVSVRSSDGLVSFDGTQVRIDWADTSDRVKRATGPRIISTHDLVQVDWLPNSGYEDGFMRFVTRGTVFSKLPPEKDPYALDLWGSTRRDLLTALVATAVTARLPHPSTRAVDYVVRPRPMPAVPPQSDHHDVLLRRLRELGELHREGVLTDEEFATTKAAVLRGF
;
A
#
# COMPACT_ATOMS: atom_id res chain seq x y z
N MET A 1 -31.51 15.56 4.45
CA MET A 1 -30.91 14.31 4.97
C MET A 1 -31.37 13.19 4.06
N ALA A 2 -30.43 12.48 3.43
CA ALA A 2 -30.69 11.39 2.50
C ALA A 2 -30.18 10.07 3.10
N GLU A 3 -30.93 8.99 3.00
CA GLU A 3 -30.57 7.71 3.61
C GLU A 3 -30.97 6.54 2.71
N ILE A 4 -30.13 5.51 2.66
CA ILE A 4 -30.43 4.23 2.04
C ILE A 4 -30.02 3.08 2.96
N ILE A 5 -30.95 2.18 3.21
CA ILE A 5 -30.76 0.98 4.04
C ILE A 5 -30.83 -0.24 3.12
N GLN A 6 -29.79 -1.08 3.20
CA GLN A 6 -29.67 -2.34 2.45
C GLN A 6 -29.26 -3.46 3.41
N ARG A 7 -29.38 -4.71 2.96
CA ARG A 7 -28.84 -5.86 3.71
C ARG A 7 -27.33 -5.73 3.96
N ASP A 8 -26.61 -5.17 2.99
CA ASP A 8 -25.14 -5.07 3.03
C ASP A 8 -24.63 -3.84 3.81
N GLY A 9 -25.51 -2.91 4.17
CA GLY A 9 -25.19 -1.73 4.98
C GLY A 9 -26.17 -0.58 4.80
N THR A 10 -25.96 0.45 5.59
CA THR A 10 -26.73 1.70 5.58
C THR A 10 -25.81 2.86 5.25
N TRP A 11 -26.23 3.72 4.32
CA TRP A 11 -25.56 4.99 4.04
C TRP A 11 -26.51 6.13 4.41
N ALA A 12 -26.02 7.09 5.20
CA ALA A 12 -26.76 8.28 5.59
C ALA A 12 -25.94 9.53 5.31
N PHE A 13 -26.54 10.51 4.66
CA PHE A 13 -25.93 11.80 4.34
C PHE A 13 -26.68 12.93 5.03
N ASP A 14 -25.96 13.69 5.86
CA ASP A 14 -26.50 14.80 6.66
C ASP A 14 -26.30 16.19 6.03
N GLY A 15 -25.67 16.26 4.86
CA GLY A 15 -25.30 17.51 4.19
C GLY A 15 -23.80 17.79 4.20
N SER A 16 -23.06 17.20 5.15
CA SER A 16 -21.62 17.41 5.33
C SER A 16 -20.82 16.11 5.43
N THR A 17 -21.45 15.02 5.85
CA THR A 17 -20.79 13.75 6.11
C THR A 17 -21.65 12.61 5.57
N VAL A 18 -21.00 11.68 4.85
CA VAL A 18 -21.60 10.40 4.46
C VAL A 18 -21.19 9.36 5.49
N ARG A 19 -22.14 8.94 6.33
CA ARG A 19 -21.96 7.84 7.27
C ARG A 19 -22.26 6.52 6.59
N ILE A 20 -21.28 5.61 6.60
CA ILE A 20 -21.37 4.28 6.03
C ILE A 20 -21.30 3.27 7.17
N THR A 21 -22.39 2.58 7.43
CA THR A 21 -22.47 1.55 8.47
C THR A 21 -22.58 0.16 7.81
N PRO A 22 -21.66 -0.79 8.06
CA PRO A 22 -21.72 -2.12 7.47
C PRO A 22 -22.91 -2.92 8.00
N GLY A 23 -23.51 -3.74 7.15
CA GLY A 23 -24.58 -4.65 7.57
C GLY A 23 -24.07 -5.76 8.50
N LEU A 24 -24.92 -6.21 9.43
CA LEU A 24 -24.59 -7.26 10.40
C LEU A 24 -24.88 -8.68 9.87
N HIS A 25 -25.44 -8.80 8.67
CA HIS A 25 -25.79 -10.10 8.10
C HIS A 25 -24.53 -10.90 7.73
N ARG A 26 -24.57 -12.22 7.88
CA ARG A 26 -23.42 -13.13 7.62
C ARG A 26 -22.85 -13.07 6.19
N SER A 27 -23.61 -12.53 5.24
CA SER A 27 -23.16 -12.33 3.85
C SER A 27 -22.24 -11.11 3.69
N VAL A 28 -22.30 -10.17 4.63
CA VAL A 28 -21.43 -9.00 4.61
C VAL A 28 -19.99 -9.45 4.90
N PRO A 29 -19.00 -9.04 4.09
CA PRO A 29 -17.63 -9.47 4.31
C PRO A 29 -17.12 -9.11 5.70
N LEU A 30 -16.39 -10.05 6.31
CA LEU A 30 -15.83 -9.89 7.65
C LEU A 30 -14.97 -8.64 7.77
N PHE A 31 -14.24 -8.28 6.71
CA PHE A 31 -13.48 -7.05 6.65
C PHE A 31 -14.35 -5.83 6.94
N ARG A 32 -15.48 -5.66 6.23
CA ARG A 32 -16.38 -4.51 6.44
C ARG A 32 -16.96 -4.49 7.85
N GLN A 33 -17.39 -5.64 8.36
CA GLN A 33 -17.89 -5.75 9.74
C GLN A 33 -16.84 -5.37 10.77
N THR A 34 -15.57 -5.72 10.54
CA THR A 34 -14.46 -5.43 11.45
C THR A 34 -13.95 -4.00 11.32
N TYR A 35 -13.94 -3.45 10.10
CA TYR A 35 -13.58 -2.05 9.84
C TYR A 35 -14.61 -1.10 10.47
N GLY A 36 -15.87 -1.52 10.51
CA GLY A 36 -16.93 -0.84 11.24
C GLY A 36 -17.50 0.35 10.46
N GLU A 37 -18.13 1.26 11.21
CA GLU A 37 -18.71 2.47 10.66
C GLU A 37 -17.62 3.45 10.19
N VAL A 38 -17.86 4.08 9.03
CA VAL A 38 -16.99 5.08 8.44
C VAL A 38 -17.77 6.38 8.28
N ALA A 39 -17.25 7.46 8.88
CA ALA A 39 -17.76 8.81 8.64
C ALA A 39 -16.87 9.49 7.59
N VAL A 40 -17.38 9.65 6.37
CA VAL A 40 -16.66 10.27 5.26
C VAL A 40 -17.06 11.74 5.18
N PRO A 41 -16.17 12.70 5.51
CA PRO A 41 -16.48 14.11 5.33
C PRO A 41 -16.60 14.43 3.83
N LEU A 42 -17.50 15.35 3.48
CA LEU A 42 -17.74 15.77 2.10
C LEU A 42 -16.45 16.26 1.42
N GLU A 43 -15.57 16.92 2.20
CA GLU A 43 -14.24 17.35 1.75
C GLU A 43 -13.34 16.21 1.25
N ALA A 44 -13.58 14.97 1.68
CA ALA A 44 -12.82 13.80 1.22
C ALA A 44 -13.42 13.15 -0.04
N VAL A 45 -14.63 13.52 -0.43
CA VAL A 45 -15.35 12.91 -1.55
C VAL A 45 -14.96 13.61 -2.84
N SER A 46 -14.56 12.83 -3.84
CA SER A 46 -14.32 13.29 -5.22
C SER A 46 -15.51 13.05 -6.14
N GLY A 47 -16.43 12.16 -5.75
CA GLY A 47 -17.68 11.97 -6.47
C GLY A 47 -18.46 10.75 -5.99
N ILE A 48 -19.67 10.61 -6.52
CA ILE A 48 -20.54 9.47 -6.27
C ILE A 48 -21.25 9.05 -7.55
N VAL A 49 -21.40 7.74 -7.76
CA VAL A 49 -22.07 7.18 -8.92
C VAL A 49 -23.01 6.07 -8.48
N TYR A 50 -24.24 6.10 -8.98
CA TYR A 50 -25.15 4.97 -8.99
C TYR A 50 -25.10 4.27 -10.35
N GLU A 51 -24.77 2.99 -10.35
CA GLU A 51 -24.65 2.12 -11.52
C GLU A 51 -25.82 1.12 -11.50
N PRO A 52 -26.89 1.32 -12.29
CA PRO A 52 -28.00 0.38 -12.36
C PRO A 52 -27.59 -0.89 -13.13
N ASP A 53 -28.10 -2.04 -12.69
CA ASP A 53 -27.97 -3.32 -13.40
C ASP A 53 -29.27 -4.13 -13.29
N ARG A 54 -29.47 -5.10 -14.19
CA ARG A 54 -30.69 -5.90 -14.35
C ARG A 54 -31.12 -6.63 -13.09
N LYS A 55 -30.17 -7.02 -12.23
CA LYS A 55 -30.45 -7.79 -11.00
C LYS A 55 -30.39 -6.95 -9.73
N ARG A 56 -29.39 -6.09 -9.61
CA ARG A 56 -29.13 -5.23 -8.44
C ARG A 56 -28.33 -4.01 -8.91
N GLY A 57 -28.63 -2.82 -8.41
CA GLY A 57 -27.79 -1.64 -8.64
C GLY A 57 -26.57 -1.61 -7.72
N ARG A 58 -25.68 -0.65 -7.96
CA ARG A 58 -24.49 -0.42 -7.14
C ARG A 58 -24.28 1.07 -6.93
N LEU A 59 -24.19 1.49 -5.67
CA LEU A 59 -23.78 2.84 -5.31
C LEU A 59 -22.28 2.81 -4.96
N ARG A 60 -21.50 3.73 -5.54
CA ARG A 60 -20.05 3.82 -5.33
C ARG A 60 -19.65 5.25 -5.00
N LEU A 61 -19.04 5.42 -3.84
CA LEU A 61 -18.43 6.67 -3.39
C LEU A 61 -16.95 6.66 -3.81
N ARG A 62 -16.48 7.75 -4.40
CA ARG A 62 -15.08 7.96 -4.77
C ARG A 62 -14.50 9.02 -3.86
N LEU A 63 -13.31 8.74 -3.32
CA LEU A 63 -12.59 9.66 -2.46
C LEU A 63 -11.50 10.38 -3.26
N ARG A 64 -11.10 11.55 -2.77
CA ARG A 64 -9.93 12.27 -3.28
C ARG A 64 -8.67 11.46 -3.02
N GLU A 65 -7.71 11.55 -3.94
CA GLU A 65 -6.40 10.93 -3.76
C GLU A 65 -5.74 11.43 -2.47
N GLY A 66 -5.16 10.53 -1.67
CA GLY A 66 -4.54 10.87 -0.39
C GLY A 66 -5.50 11.13 0.78
N ALA A 67 -6.82 11.18 0.56
CA ALA A 67 -7.75 11.49 1.65
C ALA A 67 -7.94 10.33 2.63
N ASP A 68 -7.78 9.08 2.18
CA ASP A 68 -8.09 7.88 2.96
C ASP A 68 -6.86 6.97 3.14
N PRO A 69 -6.46 6.65 4.39
CA PRO A 69 -5.37 5.71 4.63
C PRO A 69 -5.70 4.28 4.17
N LEU A 70 -6.98 3.86 4.11
CA LEU A 70 -7.34 2.50 3.67
C LEU A 70 -7.07 2.32 2.18
N LEU A 71 -7.55 3.26 1.35
CA LEU A 71 -7.23 3.28 -0.07
C LEU A 71 -5.72 3.41 -0.31
N GLN A 72 -5.02 4.23 0.48
CA GLN A 72 -3.56 4.34 0.38
C GLN A 72 -2.85 3.02 0.69
N ALA A 73 -3.22 2.35 1.78
CA ALA A 73 -2.56 1.13 2.24
C ALA A 73 -2.83 -0.05 1.31
N THR A 74 -4.03 -0.11 0.73
CA THR A 74 -4.47 -1.23 -0.12
C THR A 74 -4.22 -0.99 -1.62
N GLY A 75 -3.91 0.24 -2.02
CA GLY A 75 -3.80 0.64 -3.42
C GLY A 75 -5.08 0.39 -4.21
N GLY A 76 -6.25 0.44 -3.56
CA GLY A 76 -7.54 0.14 -4.18
C GLY A 76 -7.75 -1.35 -4.54
N ARG A 77 -6.89 -2.26 -4.03
CA ARG A 77 -6.94 -3.69 -4.36
C ARG A 77 -7.89 -4.52 -3.49
N LEU A 78 -8.67 -3.89 -2.61
CA LEU A 78 -9.70 -4.61 -1.88
C LEU A 78 -10.70 -5.25 -2.87
N PRO A 79 -11.12 -6.50 -2.64
CA PRO A 79 -12.19 -7.11 -3.43
C PRO A 79 -13.46 -6.26 -3.36
N GLU A 80 -14.19 -6.15 -4.47
CA GLU A 80 -15.35 -5.24 -4.57
C GLU A 80 -16.40 -5.43 -3.47
N ALA A 81 -16.64 -6.68 -3.04
CA ALA A 81 -17.59 -6.97 -1.98
C ALA A 81 -17.14 -6.43 -0.60
N ALA A 82 -15.83 -6.37 -0.38
CA ALA A 82 -15.22 -5.93 0.87
C ALA A 82 -14.91 -4.42 0.89
N ASP A 83 -15.01 -3.74 -0.24
CA ASP A 83 -14.84 -2.28 -0.35
C ASP A 83 -15.93 -1.56 0.47
N PRO A 84 -15.58 -0.79 1.52
CA PRO A 84 -16.57 -0.08 2.33
C PRO A 84 -17.29 1.03 1.55
N TYR A 85 -16.67 1.56 0.49
CA TYR A 85 -17.21 2.66 -0.32
C TYR A 85 -18.12 2.17 -1.45
N ARG A 86 -18.61 0.94 -1.35
CA ARG A 86 -19.60 0.34 -2.25
C ARG A 86 -20.80 -0.22 -1.48
N LEU A 87 -21.98 0.02 -2.04
CA LEU A 87 -23.24 -0.52 -1.54
C LEU A 87 -23.97 -1.22 -2.67
N ILE A 88 -24.33 -2.49 -2.46
CA ILE A 88 -25.24 -3.22 -3.34
C ILE A 88 -26.66 -2.72 -3.05
N VAL A 89 -27.37 -2.35 -4.11
CA VAL A 89 -28.71 -1.75 -4.05
C VAL A 89 -29.73 -2.73 -4.63
N ASP A 90 -30.69 -3.15 -3.82
CA ASP A 90 -31.85 -3.91 -4.31
C ASP A 90 -32.67 -3.07 -5.31
N ILE A 91 -33.27 -3.74 -6.32
CA ILE A 91 -33.90 -3.06 -7.46
C ILE A 91 -35.02 -2.09 -7.05
N ASP A 92 -35.78 -2.43 -6.00
CA ASP A 92 -36.85 -1.61 -5.42
C ASP A 92 -36.33 -0.36 -4.69
N ARG A 93 -35.02 -0.27 -4.45
CA ARG A 93 -34.34 0.87 -3.83
C ARG A 93 -33.54 1.72 -4.82
N SER A 94 -33.64 1.44 -6.12
CA SER A 94 -32.93 2.20 -7.17
C SER A 94 -33.19 3.72 -7.08
N GLY A 95 -34.45 4.14 -6.95
CA GLY A 95 -34.79 5.56 -6.84
C GLY A 95 -34.24 6.22 -5.56
N VAL A 96 -34.12 5.48 -4.46
CA VAL A 96 -33.49 5.99 -3.23
C VAL A 96 -31.97 6.15 -3.43
N ALA A 97 -31.33 5.21 -4.12
CA ALA A 97 -29.91 5.30 -4.42
C ALA A 97 -29.59 6.47 -5.38
N GLU A 98 -30.42 6.69 -6.38
CA GLU A 98 -30.33 7.85 -7.28
C GLU A 98 -30.48 9.15 -6.50
N TYR A 99 -31.47 9.23 -5.60
CA TYR A 99 -31.67 10.39 -4.74
C TYR A 99 -30.47 10.67 -3.84
N VAL A 100 -29.93 9.65 -3.15
CA VAL A 100 -28.73 9.79 -2.30
C VAL A 100 -27.52 10.25 -3.13
N ALA A 101 -27.33 9.70 -4.33
CA ALA A 101 -26.26 10.12 -5.22
C ALA A 101 -26.41 11.58 -5.64
N GLU A 102 -27.63 12.01 -5.97
CA GLU A 102 -27.90 13.39 -6.39
C GLU A 102 -27.70 14.40 -5.26
N GLU A 103 -28.17 14.10 -4.05
CA GLU A 103 -27.99 14.97 -2.89
C GLU A 103 -26.51 15.19 -2.56
N ILE A 104 -25.69 14.14 -2.64
CA ILE A 104 -24.24 14.25 -2.42
C ILE A 104 -23.59 15.04 -3.57
N ARG A 105 -23.99 14.81 -4.84
CA ARG A 105 -23.49 15.60 -5.99
C ARG A 105 -23.82 17.08 -5.87
N HIS A 106 -25.04 17.41 -5.46
CA HIS A 106 -25.46 18.78 -5.22
C HIS A 106 -24.64 19.43 -4.09
N ALA A 107 -24.42 18.72 -2.99
CA ALA A 107 -23.60 19.24 -1.89
C ALA A 107 -22.15 19.50 -2.33
N LEU A 108 -21.53 18.58 -3.10
CA LEU A 108 -20.19 18.78 -3.66
C LEU A 108 -20.09 20.05 -4.52
N LEU A 109 -21.11 20.32 -5.33
CA LEU A 109 -21.18 21.51 -6.17
C LEU A 109 -21.32 22.80 -5.36
N LEU A 110 -22.18 22.78 -4.33
CA LEU A 110 -22.44 23.94 -3.47
C LEU A 110 -21.23 24.32 -2.61
N ASP A 111 -20.59 23.32 -2.01
CA ASP A 111 -19.44 23.52 -1.10
C ASP A 111 -18.13 23.74 -1.86
N GLN A 112 -18.14 23.60 -3.19
CA GLN A 112 -16.96 23.78 -4.05
C GLN A 112 -15.76 22.96 -3.55
N VAL A 113 -16.00 21.68 -3.25
CA VAL A 113 -14.97 20.78 -2.72
C VAL A 113 -13.79 20.72 -3.70
N PRO A 114 -12.54 20.91 -3.23
CA PRO A 114 -11.38 20.94 -4.11
C PRO A 114 -11.17 19.60 -4.84
N GLU A 115 -10.89 19.65 -6.14
CA GLU A 115 -10.62 18.46 -6.95
C GLU A 115 -9.19 17.93 -6.76
N GLU A 116 -8.28 18.74 -6.21
CA GLU A 116 -6.88 18.34 -6.05
C GLU A 116 -6.72 17.22 -5.01
N PRO A 117 -5.64 16.41 -5.11
CA PRO A 117 -5.28 15.46 -4.07
C PRO A 117 -5.19 16.10 -2.68
N ALA A 118 -5.66 15.37 -1.68
CA ALA A 118 -5.58 15.81 -0.29
C ALA A 118 -4.12 15.89 0.17
N LYS A 119 -3.79 16.93 0.93
CA LYS A 119 -2.43 17.13 1.47
C LYS A 119 -2.21 16.38 2.78
N ALA A 120 -3.26 15.85 3.38
CA ALA A 120 -3.26 15.00 4.57
C ALA A 120 -4.45 14.04 4.50
N TYR A 121 -4.40 12.97 5.29
CA TYR A 121 -5.56 12.09 5.46
C TYR A 121 -6.71 12.86 6.10
N LEU A 122 -7.88 12.79 5.47
CA LEU A 122 -9.14 13.39 5.94
C LEU A 122 -10.01 12.36 6.67
N LEU A 123 -9.77 11.07 6.43
CA LEU A 123 -10.39 9.98 7.18
C LEU A 123 -9.45 9.47 8.29
N PRO A 124 -9.99 9.08 9.45
CA PRO A 124 -9.20 8.44 10.48
C PRO A 124 -8.75 7.03 10.03
N GLY A 125 -7.56 6.61 10.47
CA GLY A 125 -7.19 5.20 10.41
C GLY A 125 -7.98 4.36 11.42
N PRO A 126 -7.96 3.02 11.30
CA PRO A 126 -8.53 2.11 12.28
C PRO A 126 -8.06 2.42 13.72
N PRO A 127 -8.92 2.16 14.71
CA PRO A 127 -8.53 2.25 16.11
C PRO A 127 -7.39 1.27 16.41
N VAL A 128 -6.49 1.68 17.31
CA VAL A 128 -5.38 0.86 17.81
C VAL A 128 -5.58 0.61 19.31
N PRO A 129 -5.16 -0.55 19.85
CA PRO A 129 -4.42 -1.61 19.17
C PRO A 129 -5.25 -2.44 18.19
N VAL A 130 -4.64 -2.88 17.10
CA VAL A 130 -5.22 -3.81 16.12
C VAL A 130 -4.36 -5.08 16.04
N SER A 131 -5.00 -6.25 15.96
CA SER A 131 -4.30 -7.53 15.90
C SER A 131 -5.04 -8.50 14.99
N VAL A 132 -4.31 -9.18 14.11
CA VAL A 132 -4.85 -10.07 13.09
C VAL A 132 -3.99 -11.32 13.01
N ARG A 133 -4.63 -12.48 13.04
CA ARG A 133 -4.01 -13.77 12.79
C ARG A 133 -4.15 -14.14 11.31
N SER A 134 -3.03 -14.31 10.63
CA SER A 134 -2.93 -14.88 9.28
C SER A 134 -2.42 -16.33 9.32
N SER A 135 -2.18 -16.93 8.16
CA SER A 135 -1.52 -18.24 8.02
C SER A 135 -0.08 -18.26 8.51
N ASP A 136 0.63 -17.15 8.35
CA ASP A 136 2.07 -17.04 8.61
C ASP A 136 2.39 -16.55 10.04
N GLY A 137 1.41 -15.96 10.72
CA GLY A 137 1.59 -15.53 12.11
C GLY A 137 0.48 -14.66 12.66
N LEU A 138 0.74 -14.10 13.84
CA LEU A 138 -0.05 -13.03 14.43
C LEU A 138 0.69 -11.71 14.19
N VAL A 139 0.01 -10.76 13.57
CA VAL A 139 0.51 -9.40 13.42
C VAL A 139 -0.33 -8.45 14.25
N SER A 140 0.33 -7.56 14.97
CA SER A 140 -0.32 -6.55 15.80
C SER A 140 0.36 -5.21 15.68
N PHE A 141 -0.42 -4.16 15.92
CA PHE A 141 0.05 -2.79 15.90
C PHE A 141 -0.64 -1.99 17.00
N ASP A 142 0.15 -1.37 17.87
CA ASP A 142 -0.34 -0.63 19.04
C ASP A 142 -0.44 0.90 18.82
N GLY A 143 -0.05 1.38 17.63
CA GLY A 143 0.06 2.81 17.33
C GLY A 143 1.50 3.31 17.23
N THR A 144 2.46 2.57 17.80
CA THR A 144 3.89 2.94 17.87
C THR A 144 4.82 1.85 17.35
N GLN A 145 4.46 0.59 17.52
CA GLN A 145 5.26 -0.56 17.13
C GLN A 145 4.39 -1.62 16.47
N VAL A 146 4.93 -2.23 15.41
CA VAL A 146 4.40 -3.44 14.79
C VAL A 146 5.08 -4.63 15.45
N ARG A 147 4.30 -5.62 15.86
CA ARG A 147 4.80 -6.91 16.33
C ARG A 147 4.31 -8.04 15.43
N ILE A 148 5.23 -8.91 15.03
CA ILE A 148 4.94 -10.15 14.31
C ILE A 148 5.39 -11.34 15.15
N ASP A 149 4.45 -12.19 15.50
CA ASP A 149 4.68 -13.49 16.13
C ASP A 149 4.44 -14.59 15.10
N TRP A 150 5.51 -15.29 14.72
CA TRP A 150 5.45 -16.33 13.68
C TRP A 150 4.65 -17.56 14.13
N ALA A 151 3.83 -18.09 13.23
CA ALA A 151 3.16 -19.36 13.45
C ALA A 151 4.17 -20.53 13.34
N ASP A 152 3.90 -21.66 13.99
CA ASP A 152 4.77 -22.85 13.90
C ASP A 152 4.86 -23.40 12.46
N THR A 153 3.87 -23.08 11.63
CA THR A 153 3.78 -23.42 10.21
C THR A 153 4.55 -22.47 9.28
N SER A 154 5.08 -21.36 9.79
CA SER A 154 5.87 -20.41 8.99
C SER A 154 7.25 -20.95 8.64
N ASP A 155 7.87 -20.34 7.63
CA ASP A 155 9.19 -20.73 7.15
C ASP A 155 10.24 -20.74 8.27
N ARG A 156 11.16 -21.71 8.20
CA ARG A 156 12.18 -21.90 9.25
C ARG A 156 13.08 -20.69 9.42
N VAL A 157 13.37 -19.95 8.35
CA VAL A 157 14.19 -18.72 8.40
C VAL A 157 13.49 -17.67 9.26
N LYS A 158 12.18 -17.47 9.07
CA LYS A 158 11.38 -16.54 9.87
C LYS A 158 11.36 -16.93 11.34
N ARG A 159 11.01 -18.19 11.63
CA ARG A 159 10.97 -18.70 13.02
C ARG A 159 12.31 -18.61 13.73
N ALA A 160 13.41 -18.89 13.03
CA ALA A 160 14.76 -18.76 13.58
C ALA A 160 15.12 -17.34 14.00
N THR A 161 14.48 -16.33 13.40
CA THR A 161 14.68 -14.92 13.79
C THR A 161 13.88 -14.49 15.03
N GLY A 162 12.97 -15.34 15.51
CA GLY A 162 12.06 -15.01 16.60
C GLY A 162 11.03 -13.94 16.25
N PRO A 163 10.17 -13.54 17.21
CA PRO A 163 9.22 -12.46 17.02
C PRO A 163 9.90 -11.18 16.57
N ARG A 164 9.26 -10.47 15.63
CA ARG A 164 9.77 -9.19 15.14
C ARG A 164 9.01 -8.05 15.77
N ILE A 165 9.76 -7.02 16.17
CA ILE A 165 9.23 -5.76 16.68
C ILE A 165 9.85 -4.66 15.83
N ILE A 166 9.01 -3.83 15.22
CA ILE A 166 9.41 -2.79 14.28
C ILE A 166 8.82 -1.48 14.76
N SER A 167 9.66 -0.47 15.02
CA SER A 167 9.17 0.86 15.38
C SER A 167 8.55 1.55 14.17
N THR A 168 7.45 2.28 14.38
CA THR A 168 6.88 3.19 13.37
C THR A 168 7.88 4.23 12.85
N HIS A 169 8.86 4.62 13.65
CA HIS A 169 9.90 5.56 13.23
C HIS A 169 10.89 4.95 12.23
N ASP A 170 11.03 3.63 12.22
CA ASP A 170 11.90 2.90 11.28
C ASP A 170 11.17 2.56 9.98
N LEU A 171 9.83 2.56 10.02
CA LEU A 171 8.95 2.26 8.89
C LEU A 171 8.92 3.41 7.88
N VAL A 172 9.05 3.02 6.62
CA VAL A 172 8.93 3.92 5.46
C VAL A 172 7.57 3.72 4.79
N GLN A 173 7.15 2.48 4.61
CA GLN A 173 5.84 2.15 4.04
C GLN A 173 5.42 0.74 4.44
N VAL A 174 4.16 0.44 4.16
CA VAL A 174 3.62 -0.92 4.22
C VAL A 174 3.14 -1.28 2.82
N ASP A 175 3.70 -2.34 2.27
CA ASP A 175 3.24 -2.90 1.00
C ASP A 175 2.24 -4.00 1.32
N TRP A 176 1.06 -3.94 0.68
CA TRP A 176 0.01 -4.91 0.90
C TRP A 176 -0.58 -5.39 -0.42
N LEU A 177 -0.75 -6.71 -0.51
CA LEU A 177 -1.41 -7.40 -1.60
C LEU A 177 -2.36 -8.45 -1.02
N PRO A 178 -3.64 -8.48 -1.43
CA PRO A 178 -4.57 -9.49 -0.93
C PRO A 178 -4.23 -10.87 -1.47
N ASN A 179 -4.49 -11.89 -0.65
CA ASN A 179 -4.67 -13.25 -1.13
C ASN A 179 -5.95 -13.31 -1.98
N SER A 180 -5.81 -13.63 -3.26
CA SER A 180 -6.94 -13.70 -4.21
C SER A 180 -7.57 -15.09 -4.29
N GLY A 181 -6.98 -16.09 -3.62
CA GLY A 181 -7.33 -17.51 -3.72
C GLY A 181 -6.70 -18.23 -4.92
N TYR A 182 -6.20 -17.48 -5.91
CA TYR A 182 -5.42 -18.00 -7.04
C TYR A 182 -3.94 -17.60 -6.98
N GLU A 183 -3.67 -16.46 -6.34
CA GLU A 183 -2.33 -15.95 -6.07
C GLU A 183 -2.23 -15.58 -4.59
N ASP A 184 -1.10 -15.98 -3.99
CA ASP A 184 -0.77 -15.65 -2.61
C ASP A 184 -0.56 -14.14 -2.48
N GLY A 185 -1.09 -13.58 -1.39
CA GLY A 185 -0.89 -12.19 -1.02
C GLY A 185 0.33 -12.02 -0.14
N PHE A 186 0.61 -10.78 0.24
CA PHE A 186 1.59 -10.51 1.29
C PHE A 186 1.31 -9.18 1.99
N MET A 187 1.87 -9.05 3.19
CA MET A 187 1.97 -7.78 3.89
C MET A 187 3.41 -7.56 4.30
N ARG A 188 4.10 -6.58 3.70
CA ARG A 188 5.51 -6.28 3.97
C ARG A 188 5.67 -4.93 4.66
N PHE A 189 6.45 -4.93 5.73
CA PHE A 189 6.86 -3.75 6.47
C PHE A 189 8.21 -3.26 5.95
N VAL A 190 8.21 -2.17 5.19
CA VAL A 190 9.43 -1.63 4.61
C VAL A 190 10.06 -0.66 5.61
N THR A 191 11.30 -0.96 6.00
CA THR A 191 12.11 -0.10 6.86
C THR A 191 13.18 0.61 6.02
N ARG A 192 13.83 1.63 6.60
CA ARG A 192 14.96 2.30 5.93
C ARG A 192 16.09 1.34 5.53
N GLY A 193 16.34 0.30 6.34
CA GLY A 193 17.36 -0.71 6.09
C GLY A 193 16.92 -1.81 5.11
N THR A 194 15.61 -1.95 4.85
CA THR A 194 15.06 -3.04 4.03
C THR A 194 14.43 -2.57 2.72
N VAL A 195 14.47 -1.28 2.41
CA VAL A 195 13.88 -0.69 1.19
C VAL A 195 14.40 -1.30 -0.11
N PHE A 196 15.63 -1.83 -0.12
CA PHE A 196 16.22 -2.51 -1.29
C PHE A 196 16.13 -4.04 -1.22
N SER A 197 15.54 -4.59 -0.15
CA SER A 197 15.34 -6.04 -0.01
C SER A 197 14.33 -6.54 -1.05
N LYS A 198 14.67 -7.62 -1.74
CA LYS A 198 13.80 -8.31 -2.72
C LYS A 198 13.51 -9.75 -2.32
N LEU A 199 13.57 -10.05 -1.02
CA LEU A 199 13.28 -11.40 -0.54
C LEU A 199 11.82 -11.78 -0.85
N PRO A 200 11.58 -13.02 -1.29
CA PRO A 200 10.22 -13.50 -1.47
C PRO A 200 9.46 -13.43 -0.13
N PRO A 201 8.15 -13.11 -0.11
CA PRO A 201 7.38 -12.94 1.12
C PRO A 201 7.52 -14.12 2.10
N GLU A 202 7.52 -15.35 1.58
CA GLU A 202 7.71 -16.59 2.35
C GLU A 202 8.96 -16.56 3.27
N LYS A 203 10.06 -15.95 2.80
CA LYS A 203 11.37 -15.97 3.48
C LYS A 203 11.79 -14.62 4.07
N ASP A 204 11.01 -13.58 3.83
CA ASP A 204 11.31 -12.23 4.29
C ASP A 204 10.87 -12.04 5.74
N PRO A 205 11.78 -11.78 6.71
CA PRO A 205 11.41 -11.58 8.10
C PRO A 205 10.63 -10.29 8.36
N TYR A 206 10.43 -9.44 7.34
CA TYR A 206 9.60 -8.25 7.42
C TYR A 206 8.30 -8.39 6.62
N ALA A 207 8.00 -9.58 6.09
CA ALA A 207 6.77 -9.85 5.37
C ALA A 207 5.99 -11.03 5.95
N LEU A 208 4.68 -10.86 6.03
CA LEU A 208 3.73 -11.95 6.22
C LEU A 208 3.33 -12.48 4.85
N ASP A 209 3.45 -13.79 4.68
CA ASP A 209 2.95 -14.49 3.50
C ASP A 209 1.47 -14.85 3.69
N LEU A 210 0.62 -14.48 2.73
CA LEU A 210 -0.84 -14.59 2.85
C LEU A 210 -1.37 -15.63 1.85
N TRP A 211 -1.17 -16.90 2.18
CA TRP A 211 -1.63 -18.07 1.40
C TRP A 211 -2.84 -18.78 2.04
N GLY A 212 -3.29 -18.28 3.20
CA GLY A 212 -4.29 -18.94 4.03
C GLY A 212 -5.73 -18.64 3.63
N SER A 213 -6.54 -18.32 4.65
CA SER A 213 -7.94 -18.01 4.44
C SER A 213 -8.06 -16.60 3.86
N THR A 214 -8.43 -16.47 2.59
CA THR A 214 -8.68 -15.18 1.92
C THR A 214 -9.52 -14.22 2.79
N ARG A 215 -10.57 -14.74 3.46
CA ARG A 215 -11.43 -13.97 4.37
C ARG A 215 -10.69 -13.42 5.59
N ARG A 216 -9.77 -14.19 6.20
CA ARG A 216 -8.99 -13.76 7.38
C ARG A 216 -7.79 -12.92 6.98
N ASP A 217 -7.09 -13.32 5.93
CA ASP A 217 -5.92 -12.61 5.41
C ASP A 217 -6.29 -11.20 4.95
N LEU A 218 -7.50 -11.01 4.42
CA LEU A 218 -8.01 -9.68 4.08
C LEU A 218 -8.04 -8.72 5.29
N LEU A 219 -8.18 -9.23 6.52
CA LEU A 219 -8.14 -8.39 7.73
C LEU A 219 -6.75 -7.76 7.97
N THR A 220 -5.68 -8.29 7.39
CA THR A 220 -4.35 -7.66 7.48
C THR A 220 -4.33 -6.26 6.87
N ALA A 221 -5.26 -5.94 5.96
CA ALA A 221 -5.48 -4.59 5.47
C ALA A 221 -5.81 -3.60 6.61
N LEU A 222 -6.42 -4.04 7.71
CA LEU A 222 -6.67 -3.19 8.89
C LEU A 222 -5.35 -2.77 9.55
N VAL A 223 -4.40 -3.69 9.68
CA VAL A 223 -3.08 -3.39 10.22
C VAL A 223 -2.30 -2.50 9.24
N ALA A 224 -2.35 -2.81 7.95
CA ALA A 224 -1.72 -2.00 6.91
C ALA A 224 -2.24 -0.55 6.95
N THR A 225 -3.56 -0.39 7.04
CA THR A 225 -4.22 0.91 7.15
C THR A 225 -3.86 1.62 8.44
N ALA A 226 -3.89 0.91 9.58
CA ALA A 226 -3.55 1.49 10.87
C ALA A 226 -2.12 2.03 10.89
N VAL A 227 -1.16 1.29 10.32
CA VAL A 227 0.23 1.73 10.19
C VAL A 227 0.35 2.89 9.20
N THR A 228 -0.22 2.78 8.00
CA THR A 228 -0.20 3.84 6.97
C THR A 228 -0.73 5.16 7.50
N ALA A 229 -1.81 5.15 8.29
CA ALA A 229 -2.37 6.35 8.91
C ALA A 229 -1.44 7.06 9.90
N ARG A 230 -0.39 6.39 10.42
CA ARG A 230 0.64 6.98 11.30
C ARG A 230 1.95 7.29 10.57
N LEU A 231 2.09 6.91 9.31
CA LEU A 231 3.26 7.27 8.51
C LEU A 231 3.09 8.68 7.92
N PRO A 232 4.19 9.37 7.58
CA PRO A 232 4.12 10.65 6.87
C PRO A 232 3.34 10.50 5.57
N HIS A 233 2.37 11.40 5.37
CA HIS A 233 1.49 11.40 4.22
C HIS A 233 2.30 11.48 2.91
N PRO A 234 1.92 10.77 1.83
CA PRO A 234 2.70 10.76 0.58
C PRO A 234 3.00 12.15 0.00
N SER A 235 2.06 13.10 0.14
CA SER A 235 2.24 14.50 -0.30
C SER A 235 3.45 15.19 0.36
N THR A 236 3.82 14.80 1.59
CA THR A 236 4.97 15.42 2.29
C THR A 236 6.30 14.82 1.81
N ARG A 237 6.29 13.60 1.24
CA ARG A 237 7.48 12.95 0.68
C ARG A 237 7.90 13.55 -0.66
N ALA A 238 6.94 14.06 -1.43
CA ALA A 238 7.23 14.79 -2.67
C ALA A 238 8.10 16.05 -2.40
N VAL A 239 8.00 16.63 -1.21
CA VAL A 239 8.79 17.80 -0.80
C VAL A 239 10.22 17.40 -0.42
N ASP A 240 10.42 16.22 0.18
CA ASP A 240 11.74 15.71 0.56
C ASP A 240 12.60 15.30 -0.65
N TYR A 241 11.99 14.94 -1.79
CA TYR A 241 12.73 14.69 -3.03
C TYR A 241 13.13 15.97 -3.77
N VAL A 242 12.49 17.12 -3.48
CA VAL A 242 12.74 18.38 -4.21
C VAL A 242 13.55 19.38 -3.37
N VAL A 243 13.60 19.29 -2.04
CA VAL A 243 14.43 20.21 -1.22
C VAL A 243 15.06 19.50 -0.01
N ARG A 244 16.24 18.89 -0.22
CA ARG A 244 17.47 19.11 0.57
C ARG A 244 18.65 18.29 0.01
N PRO A 245 19.54 18.88 -0.80
CA PRO A 245 20.93 18.46 -0.76
C PRO A 245 21.49 18.92 0.59
N ARG A 246 21.42 18.04 1.59
CA ARG A 246 22.24 18.19 2.79
C ARG A 246 23.67 17.89 2.33
N PRO A 247 24.64 18.82 2.44
CA PRO A 247 26.02 18.49 2.09
C PRO A 247 26.53 17.51 3.14
N MET A 248 26.50 16.22 2.80
CA MET A 248 27.26 15.20 3.50
C MET A 248 28.69 15.24 2.94
N PRO A 249 29.73 15.16 3.78
CA PRO A 249 31.09 15.03 3.30
C PRO A 249 31.17 13.76 2.44
N ALA A 250 31.73 13.92 1.23
CA ALA A 250 31.80 12.87 0.22
C ALA A 250 32.53 11.64 0.76
N VAL A 251 31.82 10.52 0.84
CA VAL A 251 32.43 9.20 0.82
C VAL A 251 32.64 8.86 -0.66
N PRO A 252 33.87 8.59 -1.11
CA PRO A 252 34.10 8.27 -2.51
C PRO A 252 33.36 6.97 -2.87
N PRO A 253 32.63 6.92 -4.00
CA PRO A 253 31.95 5.71 -4.43
C PRO A 253 32.99 4.62 -4.71
N GLN A 254 32.78 3.43 -4.15
CA GLN A 254 33.46 2.23 -4.59
C GLN A 254 33.02 1.97 -6.03
N SER A 255 33.89 2.31 -6.98
CA SER A 255 33.72 2.03 -8.39
C SER A 255 33.56 0.52 -8.61
N ASP A 256 32.47 0.14 -9.27
CA ASP A 256 32.23 -1.21 -9.75
C ASP A 256 33.47 -1.70 -10.51
N HIS A 257 34.04 -2.82 -10.05
CA HIS A 257 35.25 -3.45 -10.62
C HIS A 257 35.15 -3.63 -12.14
N HIS A 258 33.93 -3.76 -12.65
CA HIS A 258 33.62 -3.89 -14.06
C HIS A 258 33.89 -2.62 -14.87
N ASP A 259 33.59 -1.43 -14.33
CA ASP A 259 33.80 -0.16 -15.02
C ASP A 259 35.29 0.19 -15.11
N VAL A 260 36.06 -0.17 -14.09
CA VAL A 260 37.52 -0.02 -14.09
C VAL A 260 38.15 -0.94 -15.14
N LEU A 261 37.67 -2.18 -15.25
CA LEU A 261 38.13 -3.12 -16.27
C LEU A 261 37.83 -2.60 -17.69
N LEU A 262 36.59 -2.16 -17.94
CA LEU A 262 36.18 -1.66 -19.26
C LEU A 262 36.93 -0.39 -19.66
N ARG A 263 37.20 0.52 -18.70
CA ARG A 263 38.02 1.70 -18.96
C ARG A 263 39.46 1.33 -19.31
N ARG A 264 40.08 0.43 -18.55
CA ARG A 264 41.46 -0.03 -18.81
C ARG A 264 41.60 -0.74 -20.16
N LEU A 265 40.58 -1.51 -20.57
CA LEU A 265 40.59 -2.15 -21.89
C LEU A 265 40.44 -1.13 -23.03
N ARG A 266 39.70 -0.03 -22.82
CA ARG A 266 39.59 1.06 -23.80
C ARG A 266 40.90 1.83 -23.95
N GLU A 267 41.53 2.21 -22.84
CA GLU A 267 42.83 2.91 -22.83
C GLU A 267 43.93 2.07 -23.50
N LEU A 268 43.99 0.76 -23.23
CA LEU A 268 44.91 -0.16 -23.91
C LEU A 268 44.67 -0.21 -25.43
N GLY A 269 43.41 -0.22 -25.86
CA GLY A 269 43.04 -0.21 -27.27
C GLY A 269 43.31 1.13 -27.96
N GLU A 270 43.41 2.23 -27.21
CA GLU A 270 43.85 3.53 -27.72
C GLU A 270 45.36 3.57 -27.93
N LEU A 271 46.16 3.14 -26.94
CA LEU A 271 47.62 3.10 -27.03
C LEU A 271 48.12 2.19 -28.17
N HIS A 272 47.42 1.08 -28.44
CA HIS A 272 47.72 0.22 -29.58
C HIS A 272 47.40 0.90 -30.92
N ARG A 273 46.24 1.58 -31.03
CA ARG A 273 45.87 2.33 -32.23
C ARG A 273 46.78 3.51 -32.51
N GLU A 274 47.33 4.12 -31.46
CA GLU A 274 48.30 5.21 -31.55
C GLU A 274 49.73 4.71 -31.87
N GLY A 275 49.93 3.40 -31.99
CA GLY A 275 51.21 2.78 -32.34
C GLY A 275 52.25 2.82 -31.22
N VAL A 276 51.83 3.13 -29.99
CA VAL A 276 52.68 3.17 -28.80
C VAL A 276 52.99 1.75 -28.30
N LEU A 277 52.06 0.82 -28.48
CA LEU A 277 52.24 -0.60 -28.17
C LEU A 277 52.31 -1.41 -29.46
N THR A 278 53.26 -2.35 -29.50
CA THR A 278 53.27 -3.38 -30.55
C THR A 278 52.16 -4.41 -30.34
N ASP A 279 51.83 -5.17 -31.39
CA ASP A 279 50.78 -6.20 -31.33
C ASP A 279 51.04 -7.24 -30.22
N GLU A 280 52.31 -7.63 -30.03
CA GLU A 280 52.72 -8.62 -29.02
C GLU A 280 52.60 -8.06 -27.58
N GLU A 281 52.96 -6.79 -27.38
CA GLU A 281 52.86 -6.09 -26.09
C GLU A 281 51.40 -5.83 -25.72
N PHE A 282 50.56 -5.48 -26.69
CA PHE A 282 49.12 -5.31 -26.49
C PHE A 282 48.44 -6.63 -26.09
N ALA A 283 48.73 -7.73 -26.80
CA ALA A 283 48.17 -9.04 -26.49
C ALA A 283 48.54 -9.52 -25.07
N THR A 284 49.81 -9.36 -24.70
CA THR A 284 50.33 -9.74 -23.37
C THR A 284 49.67 -8.91 -22.26
N THR A 285 49.56 -7.60 -22.44
CA THR A 285 49.01 -6.69 -21.43
C THR A 285 47.50 -6.86 -21.29
N LYS A 286 46.77 -7.06 -22.40
CA LYS A 286 45.34 -7.38 -22.38
C LYS A 286 45.06 -8.69 -21.63
N ALA A 287 45.87 -9.72 -21.84
CA ALA A 287 45.74 -10.99 -21.14
C ALA A 287 46.09 -10.91 -19.65
N ALA A 288 46.98 -9.98 -19.26
CA ALA A 288 47.27 -9.71 -17.85
C ALA A 288 46.12 -8.95 -17.17
N VAL A 289 45.55 -7.94 -17.85
CA VAL A 289 44.40 -7.17 -17.35
C VAL A 289 43.16 -8.04 -17.19
N LEU A 290 42.90 -8.97 -18.11
CA LEU A 290 41.74 -9.88 -18.01
C LEU A 290 41.92 -10.98 -16.94
N ARG A 291 43.14 -11.27 -16.49
CA ARG A 291 43.42 -12.26 -15.44
C ARG A 291 43.49 -11.66 -14.03
N GLY A 292 43.68 -10.34 -13.93
CA GLY A 292 43.74 -9.62 -12.66
C GLY A 292 42.38 -9.23 -12.07
N PHE A 293 41.29 -9.72 -12.67
CA PHE A 293 39.89 -9.50 -12.30
C PHE A 293 39.14 -10.83 -12.46
#